data_AF-A0A9W8Y2A9-F1
#
_entry.id   AF-A0A9W8Y2A9-F1
#
_cell.length_a   1.000
_cell.length_b   1.000
_cell.length_c   1.000
_cell.angle_alpha   90.00
_cell.angle_beta   90.00
_cell.angle_gamma   90.00
#
_symmetry.space_group_name_H-M   'P 1'
#
loop_
_entity.id
_entity.type
_entity.pdbx_description
1 polymer ?
#
loop_
_entity_poly.entity_id
_entity_poly.type
_entity_poly.pdbx_seq_one_letter_code
_entity_poly.pdbx_strand_id
1 'polypeptide(L)'
;MSVYAIPAAIDDKLRKPSDWPKWYNRLKYHAMSTGVWKQIDPDNNVQFHVYKAQPVGPELREITTEAPAPHTAAEIQLFGIHFAKWEVEMSNWEFLAERYENVQNWVYATVDPKILGRAKMAILISTTTSVTLQNLIKQLRYQMDPRGLTTNRVRGQVLP
;
A
#
# COMPACT_ATOMS: atom_id res chain seq x y z
N MET A 1 -8.94 -15.62 -13.48
CA MET A 1 -9.50 -16.08 -12.20
C MET A 1 -8.37 -16.64 -11.36
N SER A 2 -7.77 -15.83 -10.48
CA SER A 2 -6.81 -16.33 -9.50
C SER A 2 -7.56 -16.59 -8.20
N VAL A 3 -7.80 -17.86 -7.90
CA VAL A 3 -8.38 -18.27 -6.62
C VAL A 3 -7.22 -18.38 -5.63
N TYR A 4 -6.76 -17.24 -5.11
CA TYR A 4 -5.95 -17.25 -3.90
C TYR A 4 -6.89 -17.59 -2.75
N ALA A 5 -6.99 -18.90 -2.48
CA ALA A 5 -7.63 -19.42 -1.29
C ALA A 5 -7.08 -18.67 -0.08
N ILE A 6 -7.94 -17.90 0.60
CA ILE A 6 -7.68 -17.39 1.95
C ILE A 6 -7.32 -18.65 2.76
N PRO A 7 -6.07 -18.80 3.23
CA PRO A 7 -5.68 -20.04 3.89
C PRO A 7 -6.59 -20.28 5.09
N ALA A 8 -7.17 -21.48 5.12
CA ALA A 8 -8.12 -21.92 6.12
C ALA A 8 -7.59 -21.64 7.54
N ALA A 9 -8.48 -21.07 8.37
CA ALA A 9 -8.32 -20.87 9.81
C ALA A 9 -6.99 -20.21 10.25
N ILE A 10 -6.85 -18.90 9.99
CA ILE A 10 -5.75 -18.12 10.56
C ILE A 10 -6.02 -17.90 12.05
N ASP A 11 -5.44 -18.75 12.90
CA ASP A 11 -5.37 -18.55 14.35
C ASP A 11 -4.31 -17.47 14.73
N ASP A 12 -3.69 -16.84 13.75
CA ASP A 12 -2.76 -15.72 13.91
C ASP A 12 -3.49 -14.37 13.96
N LYS A 13 -4.41 -14.23 14.91
CA LYS A 13 -5.08 -12.95 15.12
C LYS A 13 -4.25 -12.02 15.99
N LEU A 14 -4.07 -10.78 15.57
CA LEU A 14 -3.53 -9.70 16.40
C LEU A 14 -4.63 -9.19 17.33
N ARG A 15 -4.68 -9.73 18.56
CA ARG A 15 -5.71 -9.39 19.57
C ARG A 15 -5.11 -8.71 20.81
N LYS A 16 -3.86 -9.00 21.13
CA LYS A 16 -3.14 -8.47 22.29
C LYS A 16 -1.65 -8.25 21.97
N PRO A 17 -0.93 -7.43 22.74
CA PRO A 17 0.46 -7.09 22.43
C PRO A 17 1.41 -8.30 22.30
N SER A 18 1.16 -9.39 23.03
CA SER A 18 1.95 -10.62 22.91
C SER A 18 1.87 -11.28 21.52
N ASP A 19 0.83 -10.99 20.74
CA ASP A 19 0.66 -11.57 19.40
C ASP A 19 1.51 -10.84 18.35
N TRP A 20 1.95 -9.60 18.66
CA TRP A 20 2.65 -8.72 17.72
C TRP A 20 3.88 -9.35 17.07
N PRO A 21 4.85 -9.96 17.81
CA PRO A 21 6.06 -10.48 17.16
C PRO A 21 5.74 -11.56 16.13
N LYS A 22 4.82 -12.47 16.44
CA LYS A 22 4.40 -13.56 15.53
C LYS A 22 3.64 -12.98 14.34
N TRP A 23 2.69 -12.09 14.59
CA TRP A 23 1.86 -11.47 13.55
C TRP A 23 2.70 -10.62 12.59
N TYR A 24 3.60 -9.80 13.10
CA TYR A 24 4.47 -8.93 12.29
C TYR A 24 5.44 -9.73 11.42
N ASN A 25 6.01 -10.81 11.94
CA ASN A 25 6.86 -11.69 11.15
C ASN A 25 6.10 -12.35 9.99
N ARG A 26 4.84 -12.74 10.20
CA ARG A 26 3.98 -13.29 9.14
C ARG A 26 3.61 -12.25 8.10
N LEU A 27 3.24 -11.04 8.53
CA LEU A 27 3.02 -9.91 7.63
C LEU A 27 4.25 -9.67 6.76
N LYS A 28 5.43 -9.58 7.37
CA LYS A 28 6.69 -9.35 6.67
C LYS A 28 6.98 -10.45 5.66
N TYR A 29 6.84 -11.71 6.04
CA TYR A 29 7.02 -12.85 5.13
C TYR A 29 6.03 -12.81 3.96
N HIS A 30 4.74 -12.59 4.23
CA HIS A 30 3.69 -12.54 3.21
C HIS A 30 3.90 -11.37 2.23
N ALA A 31 4.28 -10.20 2.74
CA ALA A 31 4.55 -9.03 1.92
C ALA A 31 5.87 -9.15 1.13
N MET A 32 6.87 -9.86 1.66
CA MET A 32 8.10 -10.17 0.94
C MET A 32 7.85 -11.18 -0.18
N SER A 33 7.09 -12.25 0.08
CA SER A 33 6.76 -13.26 -0.94
C SER A 33 5.86 -12.71 -2.05
N THR A 34 5.09 -11.66 -1.76
CA THR A 34 4.30 -10.91 -2.74
C THR A 34 5.05 -9.68 -3.29
N GLY A 35 6.30 -9.42 -2.91
CA GLY A 35 7.08 -8.31 -3.47
C GLY A 35 6.59 -6.90 -3.13
N VAL A 36 5.63 -6.75 -2.21
CA VAL A 36 5.06 -5.44 -1.81
C VAL A 36 5.62 -4.90 -0.49
N TRP A 37 6.60 -5.60 0.13
CA TRP A 37 7.17 -5.17 1.40
C TRP A 37 7.66 -3.72 1.39
N LYS A 38 8.35 -3.29 0.33
CA LYS A 38 8.90 -1.93 0.23
C LYS A 38 7.84 -0.85 0.38
N GLN A 39 6.62 -1.12 -0.07
CA GLN A 39 5.48 -0.22 -0.08
C GLN A 39 4.80 -0.12 1.29
N ILE A 40 4.86 -1.20 2.07
CA ILE A 40 4.13 -1.31 3.34
C ILE A 40 5.03 -1.28 4.58
N ASP A 41 6.36 -1.33 4.38
CA ASP A 41 7.35 -1.34 5.45
C ASP A 41 7.18 -0.10 6.36
N PRO A 42 6.86 -0.29 7.65
CA PRO A 42 6.64 0.82 8.58
C PRO A 42 7.91 1.59 8.93
N ASP A 43 9.10 1.12 8.57
CA ASP A 43 10.36 1.85 8.77
C ASP A 43 10.80 2.61 7.52
N ASN A 44 10.08 2.43 6.41
CA ASN A 44 10.35 3.19 5.21
C ASN A 44 9.84 4.63 5.35
N ASN A 45 10.74 5.59 5.12
CA ASN A 45 10.44 7.03 5.16
C ASN A 45 9.77 7.52 3.88
N VAL A 46 9.83 6.72 2.80
CA VAL A 46 9.12 7.01 1.57
C VAL A 46 7.68 6.50 1.72
N GLN A 47 6.71 7.41 1.69
CA GLN A 47 5.31 7.03 1.58
C GLN A 47 5.05 6.53 0.16
N PHE A 48 4.86 5.22 0.03
CA PHE A 48 4.38 4.65 -1.21
C PHE A 48 2.89 4.90 -1.32
N HIS A 49 2.55 5.83 -2.19
CA HIS A 49 1.19 5.96 -2.67
C HIS A 49 1.02 4.84 -3.69
N VAL A 50 0.62 3.65 -3.24
CA VAL A 50 0.25 2.56 -4.15
C VAL A 50 -0.88 3.02 -5.09
N TYR A 51 -1.66 4.00 -4.62
CA TYR A 51 -2.48 4.88 -5.44
C TYR A 51 -1.67 6.02 -6.12
N LYS A 52 -0.61 5.70 -6.86
CA LYS A 52 -0.51 6.40 -8.14
C LYS A 52 -1.77 5.95 -8.87
N ALA A 53 -2.64 6.88 -9.23
CA ALA A 53 -3.83 6.56 -10.00
C ALA A 53 -3.42 5.63 -11.14
N GLN A 54 -4.29 4.66 -11.48
CA GLN A 54 -4.10 3.78 -12.63
C GLN A 54 -3.47 4.57 -13.79
N PRO A 55 -2.36 4.11 -14.39
CA PRO A 55 -1.72 4.83 -15.48
C PRO A 55 -2.75 5.24 -16.52
N VAL A 56 -2.83 6.54 -16.78
CA VAL A 56 -3.77 7.08 -17.78
C VAL A 56 -3.23 6.71 -19.16
N GLY A 57 -4.08 6.08 -19.97
CA GLY A 57 -3.72 5.70 -21.34
C GLY A 57 -3.41 6.93 -22.18
N PRO A 58 -2.43 6.88 -23.09
CA PRO A 58 -2.18 7.99 -23.99
C PRO A 58 -3.40 8.17 -24.90
N GLU A 59 -3.89 9.40 -25.03
CA GLU A 59 -4.92 9.73 -26.00
C GLU A 59 -4.29 10.26 -27.29
N LEU A 60 -4.74 9.77 -28.46
CA LEU A 60 -4.32 10.30 -29.77
C LEU A 60 -4.62 11.80 -29.92
N ARG A 61 -5.59 12.33 -29.17
CA ARG A 61 -6.02 13.72 -29.20
C ARG A 61 -5.14 14.67 -28.39
N GLU A 62 -4.44 14.16 -27.38
CA GLU A 62 -3.59 14.99 -26.50
C GLU A 62 -2.27 15.44 -27.15
N ILE A 63 -1.94 14.87 -28.33
CA ILE A 63 -0.74 15.22 -29.11
C ILE A 63 -1.04 16.42 -30.06
N THR A 64 -2.31 16.77 -30.26
CA THR A 64 -2.77 17.77 -31.24
C THR A 64 -3.49 18.92 -30.55
N THR A 65 -2.96 20.15 -30.64
CA THR A 65 -3.58 21.35 -30.03
C THR A 65 -4.72 21.98 -30.83
N GLU A 66 -5.08 21.52 -32.03
CA GLU A 66 -6.18 22.09 -32.82
C GLU A 66 -6.96 21.00 -33.61
N ALA A 67 -8.19 21.34 -34.02
CA ALA A 67 -9.25 20.55 -34.67
C ALA A 67 -8.81 19.51 -35.76
N PRO A 68 -9.68 18.55 -36.18
CA PRO A 68 -9.27 17.22 -36.64
C PRO A 68 -8.66 17.23 -38.05
N ALA A 69 -7.39 17.59 -38.15
CA ALA A 69 -6.54 17.20 -39.26
C ALA A 69 -6.23 15.69 -39.14
N PRO A 70 -6.09 14.96 -40.26
CA PRO A 70 -5.59 13.59 -40.21
C PRO A 70 -4.22 13.55 -39.53
N HIS A 71 -4.05 12.64 -38.58
CA HIS A 71 -2.80 12.49 -37.84
C HIS A 71 -1.62 12.22 -38.79
N THR A 72 -0.49 12.87 -38.54
CA THR A 72 0.73 12.65 -39.30
C THR A 72 1.37 11.31 -38.96
N ALA A 73 2.21 10.77 -39.85
CA ALA A 73 2.96 9.55 -39.56
C ALA A 73 3.86 9.67 -38.32
N ALA A 74 4.37 10.88 -38.03
CA ALA A 74 5.17 11.15 -36.84
C ALA A 74 4.33 11.11 -35.55
N GLU A 75 3.10 11.65 -35.58
CA GLU A 75 2.17 11.58 -34.44
C GLU A 75 1.77 10.14 -34.12
N ILE A 76 1.52 9.32 -35.16
CA ILE A 76 1.23 7.89 -35.01
C ILE A 76 2.43 7.15 -34.40
N GLN A 77 3.65 7.48 -34.82
CA GLN A 77 4.86 6.87 -34.26
C GLN A 77 5.09 7.26 -32.79
N LEU A 78 4.91 8.54 -32.44
CA LEU A 78 4.99 9.02 -31.06
C LEU A 78 3.93 8.35 -30.18
N PHE A 79 2.68 8.26 -30.66
CA PHE A 79 1.62 7.53 -29.97
C PHE A 79 2.03 6.08 -29.69
N GLY A 80 2.60 5.36 -30.66
CA GLY A 80 3.08 3.99 -30.46
C GLY A 80 4.14 3.86 -29.35
N ILE A 81 5.07 4.83 -29.24
CA ILE A 81 6.08 4.87 -28.18
C ILE A 81 5.42 5.12 -26.81
N HIS A 82 4.52 6.09 -26.73
CA HIS A 82 3.80 6.41 -25.50
C HIS A 82 2.90 5.25 -25.06
N PHE A 83 2.26 4.58 -26.00
CA PHE A 83 1.43 3.39 -25.75
C PHE A 83 2.25 2.24 -25.19
N ALA A 84 3.39 1.92 -25.81
CA ALA A 84 4.27 0.86 -25.30
C ALA A 84 4.79 1.16 -23.88
N LYS A 85 5.13 2.42 -23.58
CA LYS A 85 5.52 2.83 -22.24
C LYS A 85 4.37 2.70 -21.24
N TRP A 86 3.17 3.15 -21.61
CA TRP A 86 1.98 3.02 -20.78
C TRP A 86 1.65 1.55 -20.50
N GLU A 87 1.79 0.66 -21.49
CA GLU A 87 1.49 -0.77 -21.34
C GLU A 87 2.40 -1.44 -20.29
N VAL A 88 3.69 -1.07 -20.28
CA VAL A 88 4.65 -1.51 -19.24
C VAL A 88 4.29 -0.94 -17.87
N GLU A 89 3.95 0.35 -17.80
CA GLU A 89 3.55 1.01 -16.55
C GLU A 89 2.26 0.42 -15.97
N MET A 90 1.27 0.16 -16.83
CA MET A 90 -0.02 -0.44 -16.50
C MET A 90 0.16 -1.88 -16.00
N SER A 91 0.95 -2.70 -16.69
CA SER A 91 1.25 -4.07 -16.26
C SER A 91 1.91 -4.11 -14.88
N ASN A 92 2.86 -3.20 -14.63
CA ASN A 92 3.52 -3.09 -13.33
C ASN A 92 2.55 -2.58 -12.24
N TRP A 93 1.64 -1.66 -12.59
CA TRP A 93 0.60 -1.18 -11.68
C TRP A 93 -0.37 -2.29 -11.29
N GLU A 94 -0.91 -3.04 -12.25
CA GLU A 94 -1.83 -4.17 -12.00
C GLU A 94 -1.17 -5.23 -11.10
N PHE A 95 0.09 -5.56 -11.42
CA PHE A 95 0.88 -6.51 -10.63
C PHE A 95 1.00 -6.07 -9.16
N LEU A 96 1.25 -4.79 -8.90
CA LEU A 96 1.38 -4.27 -7.54
C LEU A 96 0.03 -4.08 -6.84
N ALA A 97 -1.01 -3.66 -7.56
CA ALA A 97 -2.34 -3.39 -7.01
C ALA A 97 -2.98 -4.65 -6.43
N GLU A 98 -3.01 -5.75 -7.20
CA GLU A 98 -3.57 -7.04 -6.76
C GLU A 98 -2.86 -7.55 -5.49
N ARG A 99 -1.53 -7.50 -5.48
CA ARG A 99 -0.72 -8.01 -4.37
C ARG A 99 -0.85 -7.16 -3.12
N TYR A 100 -0.92 -5.85 -3.29
CA TYR A 100 -1.17 -4.93 -2.19
C TYR A 100 -2.56 -5.15 -1.59
N GLU A 101 -3.58 -5.31 -2.43
CA GLU A 101 -4.95 -5.63 -1.98
C GLU A 101 -4.98 -6.95 -1.22
N ASN A 102 -4.28 -7.97 -1.69
CA ASN A 102 -4.17 -9.26 -1.00
C ASN A 102 -3.57 -9.11 0.41
N VAL A 103 -2.46 -8.36 0.56
CA VAL A 103 -1.88 -8.12 1.89
C VAL A 103 -2.80 -7.26 2.76
N GLN A 104 -3.49 -6.27 2.18
CA GLN A 104 -4.46 -5.45 2.89
C GLN A 104 -5.62 -6.31 3.44
N ASN A 105 -6.18 -7.17 2.61
CA ASN A 105 -7.26 -8.08 2.99
C ASN A 105 -6.79 -9.05 4.08
N TRP A 106 -5.56 -9.55 3.98
CA TRP A 106 -4.95 -10.37 5.04
C TRP A 106 -4.83 -9.61 6.36
N VAL A 107 -4.38 -8.34 6.34
CA VAL A 107 -4.32 -7.50 7.55
C VAL A 107 -5.72 -7.31 8.14
N TYR A 108 -6.72 -7.01 7.32
CA TYR A 108 -8.09 -6.81 7.80
C TYR A 108 -8.73 -8.07 8.36
N ALA A 109 -8.35 -9.25 7.85
CA ALA A 109 -8.84 -10.53 8.35
C ALA A 109 -8.16 -10.97 9.66
N THR A 110 -6.91 -10.55 9.88
CA THR A 110 -6.07 -11.04 10.99
C THR A 110 -5.95 -10.06 12.15
N VAL A 111 -6.33 -8.80 12.00
CA VAL A 111 -6.34 -7.84 13.12
C VAL A 111 -7.71 -7.81 13.78
N ASP A 112 -7.75 -7.78 15.12
CA ASP A 112 -9.01 -7.59 15.83
C ASP A 112 -9.72 -6.30 15.37
N PRO A 113 -11.03 -6.35 15.03
CA PRO A 113 -11.74 -5.20 14.49
C PRO A 113 -11.70 -3.95 15.38
N LYS A 114 -11.65 -4.10 16.72
CA LYS A 114 -11.56 -2.96 17.64
C LYS A 114 -10.17 -2.32 17.58
N ILE A 115 -9.11 -3.14 17.50
CA ILE A 115 -7.74 -2.64 17.32
C ILE A 115 -7.62 -1.94 15.96
N LEU A 116 -8.12 -2.58 14.89
CA LEU A 116 -8.11 -2.02 13.54
C LEU A 116 -8.84 -0.68 13.47
N GLY A 117 -10.04 -0.60 14.07
CA GLY A 117 -10.83 0.64 14.12
C GLY A 117 -10.11 1.76 14.85
N ARG A 118 -9.52 1.48 16.02
CA ARG A 118 -8.73 2.48 16.77
C ARG A 118 -7.52 2.96 15.98
N ALA A 119 -6.79 2.07 15.31
CA ALA A 119 -5.65 2.44 14.47
C ALA A 119 -6.08 3.35 13.30
N LYS A 120 -7.16 3.00 12.59
CA LYS A 120 -7.70 3.84 11.51
C LYS A 120 -8.13 5.23 12.02
N MET A 121 -8.84 5.28 13.15
CA MET A 121 -9.27 6.55 13.74
C MET A 121 -8.08 7.41 14.17
N ALA A 122 -7.04 6.83 14.77
CA ALA A 122 -5.83 7.57 15.13
C ALA A 122 -5.17 8.21 13.89
N ILE A 123 -5.15 7.52 12.75
CA ILE A 123 -4.61 8.04 11.49
C ILE A 123 -5.45 9.22 11.00
N LEU A 124 -6.76 9.05 10.93
CA LEU A 124 -7.68 10.08 10.44
C LEU A 124 -7.67 11.36 11.30
N ILE A 125 -7.43 11.22 12.61
CA ILE A 125 -7.33 12.37 13.52
C ILE A 125 -5.94 13.04 13.41
N SER A 126 -4.88 12.25 13.21
CA SER A 126 -3.50 12.75 13.21
C SER A 126 -3.00 13.22 11.85
N THR A 127 -3.69 12.89 10.76
CA THR A 127 -3.26 13.19 9.39
C THR A 127 -4.43 13.68 8.54
N THR A 128 -4.19 14.65 7.65
CA THR A 128 -5.12 15.05 6.58
C THR A 128 -5.08 14.10 5.37
N THR A 129 -4.51 12.91 5.54
CA THR A 129 -4.20 11.97 4.45
C THR A 129 -5.07 10.72 4.53
N SER A 130 -5.19 10.01 3.41
CA SER A 130 -5.88 8.72 3.36
C SER A 130 -5.17 7.65 4.21
N VAL A 131 -5.93 6.67 4.69
CA VAL A 131 -5.39 5.50 5.39
C VAL A 131 -4.64 4.64 4.38
N THR A 132 -3.32 4.55 4.52
CA THR A 132 -2.46 3.65 3.74
C THR A 132 -2.15 2.40 4.56
N LEU A 133 -1.78 1.30 3.91
CA LEU A 133 -1.42 0.10 4.65
C LEU A 133 -0.15 0.33 5.49
N GLN A 134 0.77 1.15 4.99
CA GLN A 134 1.98 1.53 5.71
C GLN A 134 1.68 2.32 6.99
N ASN A 135 0.85 3.38 6.93
CA ASN A 135 0.52 4.16 8.13
C ASN A 135 -0.35 3.35 9.10
N LEU A 136 -1.17 2.43 8.59
CA LEU A 136 -1.88 1.45 9.40
C LEU A 136 -0.92 0.53 10.16
N ILE A 137 0.06 -0.08 9.49
CA ILE A 137 1.05 -0.95 10.15
C ILE A 137 1.88 -0.16 11.17
N LYS A 138 2.27 1.08 10.86
CA LYS A 138 2.95 1.98 11.82
C LYS A 138 2.12 2.18 13.09
N GLN A 139 0.82 2.42 12.94
CA GLN A 139 -0.07 2.62 14.09
C GLN A 139 -0.39 1.34 14.85
N LEU A 140 -0.56 0.22 14.16
CA LEU A 140 -0.68 -1.09 14.81
C LEU A 140 0.59 -1.41 15.62
N ARG A 141 1.78 -1.11 15.09
CA ARG A 141 3.05 -1.25 15.81
C ARG A 141 3.08 -0.40 17.07
N TYR A 142 2.66 0.86 16.96
CA TYR A 142 2.61 1.75 18.11
C TYR A 142 1.70 1.23 19.24
N GLN A 143 0.55 0.65 18.87
CA GLN A 143 -0.43 0.14 19.84
C GLN A 143 -0.08 -1.25 20.40
N MET A 144 0.61 -2.08 19.62
CA MET A 144 0.70 -3.52 19.87
C MET A 144 2.12 -4.03 20.09
N ASP A 145 3.17 -3.32 19.67
CA ASP A 145 4.54 -3.77 19.92
C ASP A 145 4.89 -3.59 21.40
N PRO A 146 5.13 -4.68 22.16
CA PRO A 146 5.51 -4.58 23.57
C PRO A 146 6.77 -3.73 23.78
N ARG A 147 7.64 -3.66 22.76
CA ARG A 147 8.90 -2.88 22.79
C ARG A 147 8.70 -1.42 22.36
N GLY A 148 7.56 -1.07 21.76
CA GLY A 148 7.23 0.31 21.38
C GLY A 148 7.01 1.23 22.59
N LEU A 149 6.64 0.66 23.73
CA LEU A 149 6.49 1.38 25.00
C LEU A 149 7.83 1.81 25.61
N THR A 150 8.93 1.09 25.34
CA THR A 150 10.25 1.38 25.90
C THR A 150 11.03 2.44 25.13
N THR A 151 10.90 2.53 23.81
CA THR A 151 11.65 3.50 23.00
C THR A 151 11.05 4.91 23.03
N ASN A 152 9.73 5.05 23.22
CA ASN A 152 9.09 6.37 23.26
C ASN A 152 8.98 6.99 24.66
N ARG A 153 9.19 6.23 25.75
CA ARG A 153 9.31 6.84 27.09
C ARG A 153 10.59 7.67 27.25
N VAL A 154 11.63 7.35 26.48
CA VAL A 154 12.90 8.11 26.43
C VAL A 154 12.82 9.30 25.48
N ARG A 155 11.94 9.25 24.46
CA ARG A 155 11.70 10.38 23.54
C ARG A 155 10.58 11.35 23.98
N GLY A 156 9.82 10.99 25.03
CA GLY A 156 8.76 11.82 25.60
C GLY A 156 9.21 12.74 26.74
N GLN A 157 10.50 12.80 27.07
CA GLN A 157 11.05 13.79 27.99
C GLN A 157 12.10 14.64 27.27
N VAL A 158 11.63 15.73 26.67
CA VAL A 158 12.14 17.13 26.57
C VAL A 158 11.13 17.83 25.63
N LEU A 159 10.03 18.42 26.13
CA LEU A 159 9.82 19.85 26.49
C LEU A 159 10.06 20.85 25.34
N PRO A 160 9.27 21.94 25.15
CA PRO A 160 8.21 22.53 25.99
C PRO A 160 6.78 22.43 25.40
#